data_AF-A0A2V4VFA6-F1
#
_entry.id   AF-A0A2V4VFA6-F1
#
_cell.length_a   1.000
_cell.length_b   1.000
_cell.length_c   1.000
_cell.angle_alpha   90.00
_cell.angle_beta   90.00
_cell.angle_gamma   90.00
#
_symmetry.space_group_name_H-M   'P 1'
#
loop_
_entity.id
_entity.type
_entity.pdbx_description
1 polymer ?
#
loop_
_entity_poly.entity_id
_entity_poly.type
_entity_poly.pdbx_seq_one_letter_code
_entity_poly.pdbx_strand_id
1 'polypeptide(L)'
;MSGTGRKQYRDIATSNNVGYKVFQHRVYSGMSPIKAATLPTEPKTKRVDLSHLEGRVEKVDGPMSRVEALEQIDIQTFKHCDSCDVRIQMNKRNGTNSSKLEKICISECPVGKQIQNLSQYLTVGPRKSIKG
;
A
#
# COMPACT_ATOMS: atom_id res chain seq x y z
N MET A 1 21.18 26.02 -0.27
CA MET A 1 21.90 24.73 -0.37
C MET A 1 21.93 24.31 -1.83
N SER A 2 23.13 24.15 -2.38
CA SER A 2 23.48 24.21 -3.80
C SER A 2 23.04 22.97 -4.62
N GLY A 3 22.59 23.20 -5.86
CA GLY A 3 22.02 22.18 -6.77
C GLY A 3 23.00 21.16 -7.39
N THR A 4 24.26 21.11 -6.94
CA THR A 4 25.34 20.28 -7.52
C THR A 4 25.37 18.83 -7.02
N GLY A 5 24.91 18.53 -5.80
CA GLY A 5 24.96 17.18 -5.24
C GLY A 5 23.98 16.17 -5.86
N ARG A 6 22.87 16.65 -6.45
CA ARG A 6 21.79 15.78 -6.95
C ARG A 6 22.16 15.03 -8.22
N LYS A 7 22.95 15.64 -9.11
CA LYS A 7 23.42 15.03 -10.36
C LYS A 7 24.49 13.97 -10.08
N GLN A 8 25.49 14.31 -9.27
CA GLN A 8 26.55 13.39 -8.85
C GLN A 8 25.99 12.11 -8.19
N TYR A 9 24.94 12.23 -7.39
CA TYR A 9 24.30 11.08 -6.75
C TYR A 9 23.53 10.18 -7.73
N ARG A 10 23.03 10.71 -8.85
CA ARG A 10 22.43 9.88 -9.91
C ARG A 10 23.52 9.11 -10.65
N ASP A 11 24.60 9.78 -11.02
CA ASP A 11 25.69 9.17 -11.78
C ASP A 11 26.35 8.04 -10.98
N ILE A 12 26.60 8.25 -9.68
CA ILE A 12 27.13 7.22 -8.77
C ILE A 12 26.18 6.02 -8.65
N ALA A 13 24.88 6.26 -8.49
CA ALA A 13 23.89 5.19 -8.34
C ALA A 13 23.77 4.34 -9.62
N THR A 14 23.69 5.01 -10.77
CA THR A 14 23.61 4.34 -12.09
C THR A 14 24.86 3.51 -12.38
N SER A 15 26.07 4.05 -12.13
CA SER A 15 27.33 3.31 -12.34
C SER A 15 27.46 2.06 -11.49
N ASN A 16 26.72 1.97 -10.38
CA ASN A 16 26.72 0.80 -9.49
C ASN A 16 25.45 -0.06 -9.61
N ASN A 17 24.63 0.13 -10.64
CA ASN A 17 23.37 -0.59 -10.85
C ASN A 17 22.39 -0.50 -9.67
N VAL A 18 22.45 0.57 -8.88
CA VAL A 18 21.52 0.83 -7.78
C VAL A 18 20.53 1.90 -8.21
N GLY A 19 19.24 1.64 -8.00
CA GLY A 19 18.20 2.63 -8.28
C GLY A 19 18.41 3.90 -7.46
N TYR A 20 18.33 5.07 -8.09
CA TYR A 20 18.58 6.37 -7.43
C TYR A 20 17.79 6.57 -6.13
N LYS A 21 16.51 6.14 -6.07
CA LYS A 21 15.69 6.23 -4.85
C LYS A 21 16.23 5.36 -3.72
N VAL A 22 16.78 4.19 -4.04
CA VAL A 22 17.40 3.28 -3.07
C VAL A 22 18.69 3.88 -2.55
N PHE A 23 19.54 4.38 -3.45
CA PHE A 23 20.76 5.10 -3.09
C PHE A 23 20.47 6.30 -2.17
N GLN A 24 19.51 7.13 -2.55
CA GLN A 24 19.11 8.32 -1.79
C GLN A 24 18.59 7.96 -0.39
N HIS A 25 17.74 6.92 -0.29
CA HIS A 25 17.27 6.41 1.00
C HIS A 25 18.44 5.97 1.88
N ARG A 26 19.36 5.16 1.36
CA ARG A 26 20.54 4.68 2.10
C ARG A 26 21.38 5.84 2.64
N VAL A 27 21.65 6.86 1.83
CA VAL A 27 22.41 8.05 2.27
C VAL A 27 21.67 8.82 3.36
N TYR A 28 20.36 9.02 3.22
CA TYR A 28 19.56 9.69 4.26
C TYR A 28 19.42 8.86 5.55
N SER A 29 19.51 7.54 5.45
CA SER A 29 19.60 6.63 6.61
C SER A 29 20.98 6.63 7.27
N GLY A 30 21.92 7.51 6.86
CA GLY A 30 23.24 7.65 7.46
C GLY A 30 24.34 6.79 6.83
N MET A 31 24.07 6.14 5.69
CA MET A 31 25.08 5.37 4.97
C MET A 31 25.99 6.31 4.16
N SER A 32 27.30 6.02 4.13
CA SER A 32 28.21 6.77 3.27
C SER A 32 27.83 6.59 1.79
N PRO A 33 28.02 7.61 0.93
CA PRO A 33 27.68 7.52 -0.50
C PRO A 33 28.31 6.30 -1.20
N ILE A 34 29.57 5.98 -0.87
CA ILE A 34 30.28 4.83 -1.46
C ILE A 34 29.58 3.52 -1.07
N LYS A 35 29.27 3.33 0.21
CA LYS A 35 28.60 2.12 0.71
C LYS A 35 27.15 2.03 0.20
N ALA A 36 26.48 3.17 0.04
CA ALA A 36 25.14 3.24 -0.51
C ALA A 36 25.07 2.81 -1.98
N ALA A 37 26.13 3.07 -2.74
CA ALA A 37 26.23 2.71 -4.15
C ALA A 37 26.56 1.24 -4.36
N THR A 38 27.38 0.62 -3.53
CA THR A 38 27.91 -0.73 -3.79
C THR A 38 27.06 -1.87 -3.21
N LEU A 39 26.12 -1.58 -2.31
CA LEU A 39 25.32 -2.61 -1.67
C LEU A 39 24.28 -3.19 -2.65
N PRO A 40 24.27 -4.51 -2.92
CA PRO A 40 23.28 -5.10 -3.82
C PRO A 40 21.85 -4.88 -3.30
N THR A 41 20.90 -4.74 -4.21
CA THR A 41 19.47 -4.68 -3.87
C THR A 41 18.87 -6.07 -3.92
N GLU A 42 18.08 -6.44 -2.91
CA GLU A 42 17.33 -7.69 -2.94
C GLU A 42 16.39 -7.73 -4.16
N PRO A 43 16.26 -8.89 -4.81
CA PRO A 43 15.34 -9.06 -5.92
C PRO A 43 13.92 -8.77 -5.46
N LYS A 44 13.19 -7.95 -6.21
CA LYS A 44 11.77 -7.69 -5.94
C LYS A 44 11.01 -9.01 -6.07
N THR A 45 10.40 -9.47 -4.98
CA THR A 45 9.48 -10.60 -5.00
C THR A 45 8.39 -10.33 -6.04
N LYS A 46 8.22 -11.26 -6.98
CA LYS A 46 7.13 -11.20 -7.98
C LYS A 46 5.81 -11.24 -7.21
N ARG A 47 4.85 -10.42 -7.63
CA ARG A 47 3.47 -10.50 -7.10
C ARG A 47 2.94 -11.91 -7.35
N VAL A 48 2.35 -12.53 -6.34
CA VAL A 48 1.72 -13.85 -6.44
C VAL A 48 0.48 -13.73 -7.32
N ASP A 49 0.36 -14.61 -8.31
CA ASP A 49 -0.81 -14.70 -9.18
C ASP A 49 -1.92 -15.46 -8.45
N LEU A 50 -2.98 -14.74 -8.05
CA LEU A 50 -4.12 -15.24 -7.27
C LEU A 50 -5.34 -15.60 -8.14
N SER A 51 -5.17 -15.69 -9.46
CA SER A 51 -6.23 -16.03 -10.42
C SER A 51 -7.00 -17.33 -10.11
N HIS A 52 -6.42 -18.25 -9.34
CA HIS A 52 -7.02 -19.56 -9.02
C HIS A 52 -8.05 -19.53 -7.87
N LEU A 53 -8.24 -18.41 -7.19
CA LEU A 53 -9.24 -18.27 -6.12
C LEU A 53 -10.65 -17.90 -6.65
N GLU A 54 -10.79 -17.67 -7.95
CA GLU A 54 -12.09 -17.41 -8.58
C GLU A 54 -12.90 -18.71 -8.72
N GLY A 55 -13.62 -19.13 -7.67
CA GLY A 55 -14.53 -20.27 -7.80
C GLY A 55 -15.13 -20.87 -6.54
N ARG A 56 -14.70 -20.49 -5.34
CA ARG A 56 -15.31 -20.99 -4.09
C ARG A 56 -15.71 -19.85 -3.16
N VAL A 57 -16.85 -19.24 -3.43
CA VAL A 57 -17.60 -18.56 -2.37
C VAL A 57 -19.06 -18.95 -2.55
N GLU A 58 -19.42 -20.11 -2.00
CA GLU A 58 -20.83 -20.41 -1.77
C GLU A 58 -21.35 -19.34 -0.79
N LYS A 59 -22.46 -18.71 -1.16
CA LYS A 59 -23.15 -17.76 -0.29
C LYS A 59 -23.68 -18.52 0.91
N VAL A 60 -23.14 -18.25 2.10
CA VAL A 60 -23.68 -18.77 3.35
C VAL A 60 -24.67 -17.74 3.88
N ASP A 61 -25.96 -18.09 3.93
CA ASP A 61 -26.97 -17.28 4.61
C ASP A 61 -26.79 -17.40 6.13
N GLY A 62 -26.42 -16.29 6.78
CA GLY A 62 -26.18 -16.21 8.23
C GLY A 62 -25.44 -14.92 8.64
N PRO A 63 -25.31 -14.61 9.96
CA PRO A 63 -24.50 -13.49 10.41
C PRO A 63 -23.04 -13.70 9.99
N MET A 64 -22.55 -12.80 9.11
CA MET A 64 -21.21 -12.88 8.54
C MET A 64 -20.13 -12.90 9.63
N SER A 65 -19.27 -13.91 9.59
CA SER A 65 -18.13 -14.01 10.50
C SER A 65 -17.06 -12.96 10.16
N ARG A 66 -16.18 -12.70 11.12
CA ARG A 66 -15.03 -11.80 10.93
C ARG A 66 -14.14 -12.24 9.75
N VAL A 67 -13.98 -13.55 9.55
CA VAL A 67 -13.13 -14.11 8.48
C VAL A 67 -13.79 -13.90 7.12
N GLU A 68 -15.08 -14.21 7.01
CA GLU A 68 -15.83 -13.99 5.77
C GLU A 68 -15.88 -12.51 5.38
N ALA A 69 -16.02 -11.62 6.37
CA ALA A 69 -15.96 -10.18 6.12
C ALA A 69 -14.61 -9.75 5.54
N LEU A 70 -13.49 -10.32 6.03
CA LEU A 70 -12.16 -10.06 5.46
C LEU A 70 -12.04 -10.56 4.02
N GLU A 71 -12.47 -11.79 3.77
CA GLU A 71 -12.43 -12.38 2.41
C GLU A 71 -13.25 -11.56 1.41
N GLN A 72 -14.46 -11.13 1.80
CA GLN A 72 -15.27 -10.28 0.93
C GLN A 72 -14.64 -8.90 0.69
N ILE A 73 -14.01 -8.30 1.70
CA ILE A 73 -13.27 -7.04 1.51
C ILE A 73 -12.11 -7.22 0.54
N ASP A 74 -11.36 -8.33 0.64
CA ASP A 74 -10.25 -8.61 -0.26
C ASP A 74 -10.72 -8.79 -1.70
N ILE A 75 -11.80 -9.53 -1.92
CA ILE A 75 -12.41 -9.71 -3.26
C ILE A 75 -12.84 -8.36 -3.84
N GLN A 76 -13.56 -7.54 -3.06
CA GLN A 76 -14.03 -6.23 -3.51
C GLN A 76 -12.86 -5.30 -3.84
N THR A 77 -11.82 -5.33 -3.00
CA THR A 77 -10.62 -4.52 -3.20
C THR A 77 -9.88 -4.94 -4.46
N PHE A 78 -9.66 -6.23 -4.65
CA PHE A 78 -8.97 -6.78 -5.81
C PHE A 78 -9.73 -6.50 -7.11
N LYS A 79 -11.03 -6.78 -7.15
CA LYS A 79 -11.84 -6.67 -8.38
C LYS A 79 -12.11 -5.22 -8.80
N HIS A 80 -12.29 -4.31 -7.84
CA HIS A 80 -12.82 -2.98 -8.12
C HIS A 80 -11.92 -1.83 -7.69
N CYS A 81 -11.06 -2.02 -6.70
CA CYS A 81 -10.30 -0.92 -6.09
C CYS A 81 -8.84 -0.89 -6.53
N ASP A 82 -8.22 -2.02 -6.87
CA ASP A 82 -6.78 -2.06 -7.18
C ASP A 82 -6.43 -1.40 -8.52
N SER A 83 -7.35 -1.45 -9.48
CA SER A 83 -7.27 -0.75 -10.76
C SER A 83 -8.01 0.60 -10.76
N CYS A 84 -8.55 1.05 -9.63
CA CYS A 84 -9.34 2.29 -9.55
C CYS A 84 -8.44 3.52 -9.70
N ASP A 85 -8.57 4.24 -10.82
CA ASP A 85 -7.79 5.44 -11.12
C ASP A 85 -7.92 6.53 -10.06
N VAL A 86 -9.13 6.72 -9.49
CA VAL A 86 -9.36 7.68 -8.41
C VAL A 86 -8.53 7.33 -7.19
N ARG A 87 -8.52 6.05 -6.78
CA ARG A 87 -7.73 5.56 -5.64
C ARG A 87 -6.23 5.67 -5.91
N ILE A 88 -5.77 5.33 -7.11
CA ILE A 88 -4.37 5.45 -7.52
C ILE A 88 -3.92 6.92 -7.49
N GLN A 89 -4.72 7.84 -8.04
CA GLN A 89 -4.41 9.26 -8.05
C GLN A 89 -4.44 9.87 -6.65
N MET A 90 -5.40 9.48 -5.81
CA MET A 90 -5.49 9.93 -4.42
C MET A 90 -4.29 9.46 -3.59
N ASN A 91 -3.88 8.19 -3.74
CA ASN A 91 -2.67 7.68 -3.08
C ASN A 91 -1.41 8.41 -3.55
N LYS A 92 -1.32 8.77 -4.83
CA LYS A 92 -0.21 9.59 -5.36
C LYS A 92 -0.19 11.01 -4.76
N ARG A 93 -1.36 11.64 -4.58
CA ARG A 93 -1.49 13.02 -4.08
C ARG A 93 -1.36 13.12 -2.56
N ASN A 94 -1.94 12.18 -1.82
CA ASN A 94 -2.07 12.24 -0.36
C ASN A 94 -1.12 11.29 0.38
N GLY A 95 -0.35 10.46 -0.34
CA GLY A 95 0.58 9.51 0.25
C GLY A 95 -0.15 8.50 1.16
N THR A 96 0.26 8.44 2.42
CA THR A 96 -0.32 7.55 3.44
C THR A 96 -1.54 8.14 4.16
N ASN A 97 -1.98 9.36 3.82
CA ASN A 97 -3.16 9.96 4.44
C ASN A 97 -4.45 9.31 3.90
N SER A 98 -4.77 8.15 4.47
CA SER A 98 -5.90 7.32 4.10
C SER A 98 -7.24 7.97 4.40
N SER A 99 -7.34 8.86 5.38
CA SER A 99 -8.62 9.47 5.80
C SER A 99 -9.30 10.24 4.67
N LYS A 100 -8.53 10.93 3.81
CA LYS A 100 -9.08 11.62 2.63
C LYS A 100 -9.56 10.67 1.55
N LEU A 101 -8.82 9.56 1.35
CA LEU A 101 -9.23 8.50 0.43
C LEU A 101 -10.50 7.82 0.93
N GLU A 102 -10.55 7.50 2.22
CA GLU A 102 -11.69 6.89 2.89
C GLU A 102 -12.95 7.73 2.71
N LYS A 103 -12.87 9.04 2.98
CA LYS A 103 -14.03 9.92 2.82
C LYS A 103 -14.63 9.81 1.43
N ILE A 104 -13.81 9.91 0.38
CA ILE A 104 -14.27 9.88 -1.02
C ILE A 104 -14.78 8.50 -1.39
N CYS A 105 -14.02 7.44 -1.08
CA CYS A 105 -14.45 6.08 -1.36
C CYS A 105 -15.75 5.73 -0.63
N ILE A 106 -15.95 6.20 0.60
CA ILE A 106 -17.17 5.95 1.37
C ILE A 106 -18.34 6.81 0.88
N SER A 107 -18.14 8.10 0.63
CA SER A 107 -19.27 8.99 0.29
C SER A 107 -19.72 8.84 -1.17
N GLU A 108 -18.78 8.64 -2.08
CA GLU A 108 -19.00 8.76 -3.53
C GLU A 108 -18.87 7.43 -4.30
N CYS A 109 -18.40 6.34 -3.68
CA CYS A 109 -18.25 5.05 -4.34
C CYS A 109 -19.13 3.96 -3.69
N PRO A 110 -19.98 3.25 -4.46
CA PRO A 110 -20.81 2.17 -3.93
C PRO A 110 -19.98 1.00 -3.39
N VAL A 111 -18.85 0.68 -4.02
CA VAL A 111 -17.92 -0.36 -3.52
C VAL A 111 -17.29 0.06 -2.19
N GLY A 112 -16.94 1.34 -2.03
CA GLY A 112 -16.40 1.82 -0.76
C GLY A 112 -17.43 1.77 0.38
N LYS A 113 -18.72 2.03 0.09
CA LYS A 113 -19.80 1.80 1.06
C LYS A 113 -19.94 0.32 1.42
N GLN A 114 -19.84 -0.58 0.44
CA GLN A 114 -19.89 -2.02 0.70
C GLN A 114 -18.73 -2.48 1.59
N ILE A 115 -17.50 -2.05 1.29
CA ILE A 115 -16.32 -2.32 2.13
C ILE A 115 -16.52 -1.76 3.54
N GLN A 116 -17.07 -0.56 3.68
CA GLN A 116 -17.37 0.02 4.99
C GLN A 116 -18.37 -0.83 5.78
N ASN A 117 -19.44 -1.33 5.15
CA ASN A 117 -20.41 -2.20 5.80
C ASN A 117 -19.76 -3.52 6.24
N LEU A 118 -18.91 -4.13 5.39
CA LEU A 118 -18.15 -5.33 5.75
C LEU A 118 -17.19 -5.08 6.91
N SER A 119 -16.60 -3.87 7.00
CA SER A 119 -15.66 -3.54 8.07
C SER A 119 -16.31 -3.48 9.46
N GLN A 120 -17.64 -3.33 9.55
CA GLN A 120 -18.37 -3.37 10.82
C GLN A 120 -18.27 -4.74 11.50
N TYR A 121 -18.10 -5.81 10.73
CA TYR A 121 -17.86 -7.16 11.25
C TYR A 121 -16.42 -7.36 11.75
N LEU A 122 -15.52 -6.40 11.50
CA LEU A 122 -14.13 -6.42 11.94
C LEU A 122 -13.88 -5.63 13.22
N THR A 123 -14.90 -4.97 13.77
CA THR A 123 -14.74 -4.08 14.92
C THR A 123 -14.15 -4.85 16.11
N VAL A 124 -12.90 -4.53 16.45
CA VAL A 124 -12.27 -4.99 17.69
C VAL A 124 -12.68 -4.06 18.82
N GLY A 125 -12.75 -4.58 20.05
CA GLY A 125 -13.16 -3.83 21.22
C GLY A 125 -12.40 -2.50 21.40
N PRO A 126 -12.96 -1.56 22.19
CA PRO A 126 -12.44 -0.21 22.32
C PRO A 126 -10.94 -0.19 22.66
N ARG A 127 -10.17 0.63 21.93
CA ARG A 127 -8.74 0.84 22.23
C ARG A 127 -8.62 1.43 23.64
N LYS A 128 -7.87 0.76 24.52
CA LYS A 128 -7.49 1.32 25.81
C LYS A 128 -6.57 2.53 25.56
N SER A 129 -7.01 3.71 25.99
CA SER A 129 -6.16 4.90 25.98
C SER A 129 -4.96 4.68 26.90
N ILE A 130 -3.75 4.83 26.34
CA ILE A 130 -2.53 4.89 27.15
C ILE A 130 -2.52 6.27 27.80
N LYS A 131 -2.60 6.32 29.13
CA LYS A 131 -2.39 7.58 29.87
C LYS A 131 -0.94 8.00 29.67
N GLY A 132 -0.74 9.18 29.11
CA GLY A 132 0.55 9.86 29.07
C GLY A 132 0.90 10.48 30.41
#